data_AF-A0A951H8B3-F1
#
_entry.id   AF-A0A951H8B3-F1
#
_cell.length_a   1.000
_cell.length_b   1.000
_cell.length_c   1.000
_cell.angle_alpha   90.00
_cell.angle_beta   90.00
_cell.angle_gamma   90.00
#
_symmetry.space_group_name_H-M   'P 1'
#
loop_
_entity.id
_entity.type
_entity.pdbx_description
1 polymer ?
#
loop_
_entity_poly.entity_id
_entity_poly.type
_entity_poly.pdbx_seq_one_letter_code
_entity_poly.pdbx_strand_id
1 'polypeptide(L)' 'MHSVYVVTGTLTDDHTVTLDEELPLTPTKVRVVIEPLTANVLPPYSQVIEAIRARQQERGHQPPTKDEVDIYLQHERGLG' A
#
# COMPACT_ATOMS: atom_id res chain seq x y z
N MET A 1 29.35 -4.79 19.27
CA MET A 1 28.16 -4.40 18.47
C MET A 1 27.72 -5.64 17.70
N HIS A 2 26.54 -6.17 17.94
CA HIS A 2 26.00 -7.27 17.13
C HIS A 2 25.18 -6.68 16.00
N SER A 3 25.54 -6.94 14.75
CA SER A 3 24.74 -6.54 13.59
C SER A 3 23.46 -7.35 13.58
N VAL A 4 22.31 -6.67 13.65
CA VAL A 4 21.00 -7.28 13.46
C VAL A 4 20.65 -7.11 11.99
N TYR A 5 20.50 -8.22 11.29
CA TYR A 5 20.03 -8.24 9.91
C TYR A 5 18.53 -8.52 9.92
N VAL A 6 17.76 -7.61 9.32
CA VAL A 6 16.31 -7.74 9.15
C VAL A 6 16.07 -8.05 7.69
N VAL A 7 15.46 -9.20 7.42
CA VAL A 7 15.06 -9.64 6.08
C VAL A 7 13.60 -10.05 6.17
N THR A 8 12.82 -9.73 5.14
CA THR A 8 11.45 -10.23 5.03
C THR A 8 11.46 -11.65 4.46
N GLY A 9 10.43 -12.40 4.80
CA GLY A 9 10.24 -13.73 4.25
C GLY A 9 8.77 -14.02 4.11
N THR A 10 8.47 -14.79 3.09
CA THR A 10 7.12 -15.26 2.81
C THR A 10 6.90 -16.62 3.46
N LEU A 11 5.83 -16.74 4.24
CA LEU A 11 5.37 -18.02 4.77
C LEU A 11 4.71 -18.81 3.62
N THR A 12 5.42 -19.78 3.05
CA THR A 12 4.98 -20.53 1.85
C THR A 12 4.04 -21.69 2.19
N ASP A 13 4.12 -22.16 3.42
CA ASP A 13 3.19 -23.06 4.07
C ASP A 13 3.17 -22.69 5.56
N ASP A 14 2.24 -23.24 6.36
CA ASP A 14 2.10 -22.92 7.78
C ASP A 14 3.37 -23.17 8.65
N HIS A 15 4.46 -23.67 8.06
CA HIS A 15 5.67 -24.09 8.74
C HIS A 15 6.97 -23.55 8.12
N THR A 16 6.96 -23.07 6.88
CA THR A 16 8.17 -22.73 6.11
C THR A 16 8.20 -21.27 5.71
N VAL A 17 9.21 -20.55 6.21
CA VAL A 17 9.51 -19.17 5.78
C VAL A 17 10.59 -19.23 4.70
N THR A 18 10.25 -18.77 3.49
CA THR A 18 11.21 -18.51 2.42
C THR A 18 11.66 -17.06 2.55
N LEU A 19 12.97 -16.84 2.71
CA LEU A 19 13.51 -15.47 2.78
C LEU A 19 13.43 -14.83 1.40
N ASP A 20 13.03 -13.57 1.35
CA ASP A 20 12.93 -12.82 0.09
C ASP A 20 14.32 -12.44 -0.44
N GLU A 21 15.33 -12.41 0.44
CA GLU A 21 16.73 -12.09 0.13
C GLU A 21 17.71 -12.98 0.90
N GLU A 22 18.91 -13.17 0.34
CA GLU A 22 19.98 -13.92 1.01
C GLU A 22 20.55 -13.14 2.19
N LEU A 23 20.77 -13.83 3.31
CA LEU A 23 21.49 -13.25 4.45
C LEU A 23 22.99 -13.15 4.14
N PRO A 24 23.63 -11.98 4.26
CA PRO A 24 25.05 -11.79 3.97
C PRO A 24 25.93 -12.32 5.12
N LEU A 25 25.84 -13.62 5.41
CA LEU A 25 26.51 -14.28 6.52
C LEU A 25 27.43 -15.38 6.01
N THR A 26 28.63 -15.46 6.57
CA THR A 26 29.48 -16.64 6.40
C THR A 26 28.93 -17.82 7.23
N PRO A 27 29.29 -19.08 6.92
CA PRO A 27 28.81 -20.24 7.67
C PRO A 27 29.05 -20.10 9.18
N THR A 28 27.98 -19.95 9.95
CA THR A 28 28.02 -19.73 11.39
C THR A 28 26.70 -20.15 12.06
N LYS A 29 26.71 -20.26 13.39
CA LYS A 29 25.48 -20.44 14.16
C LYS A 29 24.78 -19.09 14.33
N VAL A 30 23.48 -19.06 14.08
CA VAL A 30 22.65 -17.85 14.16
C VAL A 30 21.45 -18.06 15.08
N ARG A 31 20.97 -16.97 15.69
CA ARG A 31 19.67 -16.93 16.36
C ARG A 31 18.69 -16.21 15.44
N VAL A 32 17.60 -16.89 15.10
CA VAL A 32 16.52 -16.33 14.27
C VAL A 32 15.35 -15.93 15.17
N VAL A 33 14.77 -14.76 14.92
CA VAL A 33 13.53 -14.29 15.56
C VAL A 33 12.52 -14.09 14.44
N ILE A 34 11.38 -14.77 14.52
CA ILE A 34 10.31 -14.68 13.52
C ILE A 34 9.20 -13.82 14.12
N GLU A 35 8.89 -12.70 13.48
CA GLU A 35 7.79 -11.83 13.86
C GLU A 35 6.77 -11.81 12.72
N PRO A 36 5.48 -12.12 12.98
CA PRO A 36 4.46 -11.99 11.96
C PRO A 36 4.36 -10.52 11.55
N LEU A 37 4.63 -10.25 10.27
CA LEU A 37 4.34 -8.94 9.71
C LEU A 37 2.82 -8.84 9.60
N THR A 38 2.23 -7.96 10.41
CA THR A 38 0.84 -7.56 10.19
C THR A 38 0.80 -7.00 8.78
N ALA A 39 0.12 -7.69 7.87
CA ALA A 39 -0.14 -7.12 6.56
C ALA A 39 -0.68 -5.71 6.80
N ASN A 40 -0.08 -4.70 6.15
CA ASN A 40 -0.68 -3.39 6.12
C ASN A 40 -2.03 -3.60 5.43
N VAL A 41 -3.08 -3.83 6.22
CA VAL A 41 -4.43 -3.98 5.71
C VAL A 41 -4.76 -2.61 5.16
N LEU A 42 -4.57 -2.46 3.86
CA LEU A 42 -5.00 -1.26 3.18
C LEU A 42 -6.50 -1.12 3.46
N PRO A 43 -6.97 0.08 3.85
CA PRO A 43 -8.38 0.29 4.03
C PRO A 43 -9.11 -0.09 2.74
N PRO A 44 -10.34 -0.63 2.83
CA PRO A 44 -11.18 -0.83 1.66
C PRO A 44 -11.17 0.41 0.76
N TYR A 45 -11.17 0.21 -0.55
CA TYR A 45 -11.11 1.30 -1.53
C TYR A 45 -12.12 2.42 -1.23
N SER A 46 -13.34 2.07 -0.81
CA SER A 46 -14.37 3.03 -0.41
C SER A 46 -13.93 3.95 0.72
N GLN A 47 -13.29 3.42 1.76
CA GLN A 47 -12.79 4.20 2.90
C GLN A 47 -11.65 5.13 2.49
N VAL A 48 -10.78 4.69 1.57
CA VAL A 48 -9.72 5.55 1.01
C VAL A 48 -10.34 6.73 0.26
N ILE A 49 -11.35 6.48 -0.58
CA ILE A 49 -12.03 7.53 -1.34
C ILE A 49 -12.79 8.50 -0.43
N GLU A 50 -13.48 8.00 0.60
CA GLU A 50 -14.14 8.83 1.61
C GLU A 50 -13.15 9.74 2.34
N ALA A 51 -12.01 9.20 2.77
CA ALA A 51 -10.96 9.98 3.42
C ALA A 51 -10.37 11.06 2.49
N ILE A 52 -10.20 10.76 1.20
CA ILE A 52 -9.75 11.74 0.21
C ILE A 52 -10.80 12.84 0.05
N ARG A 53 -12.08 12.48 -0.08
CA ARG A 53 -13.19 13.44 -0.21
C ARG A 53 -13.26 14.37 1.00
N ALA A 54 -13.19 13.83 2.22
CA ALA A 54 -13.21 14.62 3.45
C ALA A 54 -12.07 15.65 3.49
N ARG A 55 -10.84 15.22 3.20
CA ARG A 55 -9.66 16.12 3.16
C ARG A 55 -9.78 17.21 2.10
N GLN A 56 -10.39 16.90 0.95
CA GLN A 56 -10.60 17.88 -0.10
C GLN A 56 -11.64 18.93 0.35
N GLN A 57 -12.73 18.51 0.98
CA GLN A 57 -13.75 19.40 1.51
C GLN A 57 -13.19 20.32 2.61
N GLU A 58 -12.38 19.79 3.53
CA GLU A 58 -11.68 20.58 4.56
C GLU A 58 -10.78 21.66 3.96
N ARG A 59 -10.19 21.39 2.79
CA ARG A 59 -9.36 22.35 2.05
C ARG A 59 -10.18 23.34 1.21
N GLY A 60 -11.51 23.29 1.28
CA GLY A 60 -12.41 24.13 0.50
C GLY A 60 -12.51 23.73 -0.97
N HIS A 61 -12.09 22.52 -1.34
CA HIS A 61 -12.29 22.03 -2.71
C HIS A 61 -13.78 21.79 -2.96
N GLN A 62 -14.32 22.47 -3.97
CA GLN A 62 -15.67 22.26 -4.45
C GLN A 62 -15.59 21.39 -5.72
N PRO A 63 -16.03 20.11 -5.64
CA PRO A 63 -16.03 19.24 -6.80
C PRO A 63 -17.04 19.76 -7.85
N PRO A 64 -16.76 19.57 -9.15
CA PRO A 64 -17.65 19.98 -10.21
C PRO A 64 -18.98 19.23 -10.12
N THR A 65 -20.04 19.91 -10.54
CA THR A 65 -21.38 19.35 -10.71
C THR A 65 -21.40 18.37 -11.88
N LYS A 66 -22.44 17.54 -11.92
CA LYS A 66 -22.67 16.60 -13.02
C LYS A 66 -22.70 17.31 -14.38
N ASP A 67 -23.39 18.44 -14.47
CA ASP A 67 -23.53 19.17 -15.73
C ASP A 67 -22.19 19.78 -16.19
N GLU A 68 -21.37 20.28 -15.27
CA GLU A 68 -20.02 20.78 -15.57
C GLU A 68 -19.10 19.66 -16.10
N VAL A 69 -19.20 18.47 -15.50
CA VAL A 69 -18.46 17.29 -15.97
C VAL A 69 -18.96 16.84 -17.33
N ASP A 70 -20.27 16.80 -17.55
CA ASP A 70 -20.86 16.36 -18.81
C ASP A 70 -20.49 17.31 -19.97
N ILE A 71 -20.52 18.62 -19.73
CA ILE A 71 -20.08 19.64 -20.69
C ILE A 71 -18.58 19.48 -21.00
N TYR A 72 -17.75 19.31 -19.98
CA TYR A 72 -16.30 19.08 -20.16
C TYR A 72 -16.04 17.84 -21.04
N LEU A 73 -16.74 16.74 -20.77
CA LEU A 73 -16.59 15.49 -21.52
C LEU A 73 -17.13 15.59 -22.96
N GLN A 74 -18.18 16.35 -23.20
CA GLN A 74 -18.69 16.61 -24.55
C GLN A 74 -17.66 17.39 -25.38
N HIS A 75 -17.06 18.42 -24.78
CA HIS A 75 -15.98 19.19 -25.40
C HIS A 75 -14.73 18.33 -25.70
N GLU A 76 -14.27 17.51 -24.76
CA GLU A 76 -13.11 16.63 -24.97
C GLU A 76 -13.35 15.57 -26.05
N ARG A 77 -14.60 15.09 -26.19
CA ARG A 77 -14.95 14.05 -27.16
C ARG A 77 -15.34 14.60 -28.53
N GLY A 78 -15.30 15.92 -28.72
CA GLY A 78 -15.70 16.58 -29.97
C GLY A 78 -17.18 16.41 -30.29
N LEU A 79 -18.01 16.12 -29.29
CA LEU A 79 -19.47 16.02 -29.40
C LEU A 79 -20.08 17.37 -29.06
N GLY A 80 -19.85 18.36 -29.93
CA GLY A 80 -20.41 19.71 -29.84
C GLY A 80 -21.21 20.05 -31.09
#